data_AF-A0AAI8MP70-F1
#
_entry.id   AF-A0AAI8MP70-F1
#
_cell.length_a   1.000
_cell.length_b   1.000
_cell.length_c   1.000
_cell.angle_alpha   90.00
_cell.angle_beta   90.00
_cell.angle_gamma   90.00
#
_symmetry.space_group_name_H-M   'P 1'
#
loop_
_entity.id
_entity.type
_entity.pdbx_description
1 polymer ?
#
loop_
_entity_poly.entity_id
_entity_poly.type
_entity_poly.pdbx_seq_one_letter_code
_entity_poly.pdbx_strand_id
1 'polypeptide(L)'
;MKYNRKNKLEQISQLENNQEAQAMTTNTQDNDFKSSFTNSAPTKTQPQIEQKVEQKQSGKKRIFTFSINEELMGEIDEFLNEFGERGESKSSFTEEALRAYLAVKKANIKDRLLDKIKKLNS
;
A
#
# COMPACT_ATOMS: atom_id res chain seq x y z
N MET A 1 -25.75 -20.35 24.98
CA MET A 1 -24.75 -19.34 25.40
C MET A 1 -25.27 -17.95 25.08
N LYS A 2 -25.60 -17.14 26.10
CA LYS A 2 -26.09 -15.76 25.91
C LYS A 2 -24.88 -14.81 25.92
N TYR A 3 -24.61 -14.16 24.80
CA TYR A 3 -23.48 -13.23 24.67
C TYR A 3 -23.73 -11.94 25.47
N ASN A 4 -22.85 -11.62 26.42
CA ASN A 4 -22.94 -10.45 27.29
C ASN A 4 -22.49 -9.16 26.56
N ARG A 5 -23.36 -8.62 25.69
CA ARG A 5 -23.09 -7.39 24.90
C ARG A 5 -22.87 -6.14 25.75
N LYS A 6 -23.43 -6.09 26.97
CA LYS A 6 -23.36 -4.90 27.83
C LYS A 6 -21.92 -4.58 28.26
N ASN A 7 -21.13 -5.61 28.58
CA ASN A 7 -19.73 -5.45 29.00
C ASN A 7 -18.82 -4.96 27.86
N LYS A 8 -19.11 -5.33 26.60
CA LYS A 8 -18.37 -4.82 25.43
C LYS A 8 -18.62 -3.33 25.15
N LEU A 9 -19.84 -2.85 25.37
CA LEU A 9 -20.19 -1.44 25.14
C LEU A 9 -19.51 -0.53 26.18
N GLU A 10 -19.44 -0.98 27.44
CA GLU A 10 -18.72 -0.26 28.50
C GLU A 10 -17.21 -0.17 28.21
N GLN A 11 -16.59 -1.25 27.69
CA GLN A 11 -15.17 -1.21 27.29
C GLN A 11 -14.90 -0.23 26.15
N ILE A 12 -15.80 -0.12 25.17
CA ILE A 12 -15.65 0.82 24.04
C ILE A 12 -15.72 2.27 24.54
N SER A 13 -16.70 2.60 25.38
CA SER A 13 -16.85 3.96 25.92
C SER A 13 -15.66 4.39 26.79
N GLN A 14 -15.05 3.46 27.54
CA GLN A 14 -13.85 3.75 28.34
C GLN A 14 -12.60 3.99 27.47
N LEU A 15 -12.51 3.35 26.30
CA LEU A 15 -11.39 3.55 25.35
C LEU A 15 -11.50 4.88 24.59
N GLU A 16 -12.72 5.35 24.30
CA GLU A 16 -12.98 6.62 23.61
C GLU A 16 -12.64 7.82 24.51
N ASN A 17 -13.05 7.80 25.78
CA ASN A 17 -12.72 8.87 26.74
C ASN A 17 -11.21 9.04 26.98
N ASN A 18 -10.43 7.97 26.86
CA ASN A 18 -8.97 8.02 27.03
C ASN A 18 -8.24 8.58 25.79
N GLN A 19 -8.86 8.59 24.61
CA GLN A 19 -8.28 9.17 23.39
C GLN A 19 -8.49 10.69 23.34
N GLU A 20 -9.64 11.19 23.81
CA GLU A 20 -9.94 12.63 23.84
C GLU A 20 -9.04 13.38 24.83
N ALA A 21 -8.59 12.71 25.91
CA ALA A 21 -7.67 13.30 26.90
C ALA A 21 -6.22 13.47 26.40
N GLN A 22 -5.83 12.86 25.28
CA GLN A 22 -4.46 12.95 24.72
C GLN A 22 -4.34 13.95 23.56
N ALA A 23 -5.44 14.52 23.08
CA ALA A 23 -5.44 15.51 21.99
C ALA A 23 -5.26 16.97 22.46
N MET A 24 -5.20 17.23 23.77
CA MET A 24 -4.92 18.56 24.33
C MET A 24 -3.51 18.61 24.94
N THR A 25 -2.48 18.65 24.09
CA THR A 25 -1.21 19.35 24.36
C THR A 25 -0.33 19.30 23.10
N THR A 26 -0.27 20.40 22.34
CA THR A 26 0.97 20.91 21.75
C THR A 26 0.74 22.25 21.05
N ASN A 27 1.45 23.25 21.58
CA ASN A 27 2.12 24.34 20.88
C ASN A 27 1.38 25.63 20.55
N THR A 28 1.69 26.60 21.41
CA THR A 28 1.62 28.05 21.30
C THR A 28 2.52 28.62 20.19
N GLN A 29 2.09 29.79 19.70
CA GLN A 29 2.79 30.84 18.91
C GLN A 29 2.77 30.73 17.38
N ASP A 30 1.91 31.54 16.74
CA ASP A 30 2.35 32.71 15.97
C ASP A 30 1.18 33.67 15.68
N ASN A 31 1.47 34.96 15.80
CA ASN A 31 0.54 36.10 15.68
C ASN A 31 0.45 36.64 14.24
N ASP A 32 -0.66 37.34 13.98
CA ASP A 32 -0.86 38.45 13.03
C ASP A 32 -0.95 38.18 11.52
N PHE A 33 -2.19 38.05 11.01
CA PHE A 33 -2.69 38.93 9.93
C PHE A 33 -4.23 39.04 9.93
N LYS A 34 -4.73 40.27 10.05
CA LYS A 34 -6.16 40.67 9.96
C LYS A 34 -6.67 40.55 8.51
N SER A 35 -7.90 40.08 8.32
CA SER A 35 -9.04 40.91 7.89
C SER A 35 -10.26 40.08 7.44
N SER A 36 -11.40 40.38 8.07
CA SER A 36 -12.80 40.30 7.60
C SER A 36 -13.07 39.80 6.17
N PHE A 37 -14.06 38.91 6.00
CA PHE A 37 -15.32 39.20 5.31
C PHE A 37 -16.31 38.03 5.49
N THR A 38 -17.60 38.36 5.38
CA THR A 38 -18.79 37.66 5.87
C THR A 38 -19.41 36.65 4.91
N ASN A 39 -20.20 35.74 5.50
CA ASN A 39 -21.41 35.07 4.97
C ASN A 39 -21.30 34.09 3.79
N SER A 40 -21.62 32.81 4.04
CA SER A 40 -22.88 32.15 3.59
C SER A 40 -22.76 30.64 3.39
N ALA A 41 -23.74 29.90 3.95
CA ALA A 41 -24.22 28.56 3.62
C ALA A 41 -23.40 27.30 4.03
N PRO A 42 -23.99 26.37 4.81
CA PRO A 42 -23.40 25.06 5.08
C PRO A 42 -23.67 24.12 3.90
N THR A 43 -22.70 23.97 2.99
CA THR A 43 -22.70 22.84 2.06
C THR A 43 -22.17 21.63 2.80
N LYS A 44 -23.02 20.60 2.94
CA LYS A 44 -22.65 19.25 3.36
C LYS A 44 -21.46 18.77 2.51
N THR A 45 -20.26 18.91 3.05
CA THR A 45 -19.07 18.32 2.47
C THR A 45 -19.20 16.81 2.66
N GLN A 46 -19.37 16.10 1.55
CA GLN A 46 -19.16 14.65 1.51
C GLN A 46 -17.80 14.38 2.14
N PRO A 47 -17.65 13.38 3.03
CA PRO A 47 -16.33 12.98 3.47
C PRO A 47 -15.59 12.49 2.23
N GLN A 48 -14.65 13.32 1.74
CA GLN A 48 -13.63 12.84 0.84
C GLN A 48 -12.95 11.73 1.61
N ILE A 49 -13.12 10.49 1.13
CA ILE A 49 -12.26 9.41 1.51
C ILE A 49 -10.90 9.83 0.95
N GLU A 50 -10.14 10.57 1.73
CA GLU A 50 -8.70 10.63 1.59
C GLU A 50 -8.26 9.18 1.74
N GLN A 51 -8.19 8.49 0.59
CA GLN A 51 -7.35 7.32 0.47
C GLN A 51 -5.96 7.87 0.75
N LYS A 52 -5.57 7.84 2.02
CA LYS A 52 -4.20 7.90 2.46
C LYS A 52 -3.51 6.80 1.67
N VAL A 53 -2.95 7.17 0.53
CA VAL A 53 -2.02 6.33 -0.20
C VAL A 53 -0.88 6.20 0.79
N GLU A 54 -0.91 5.14 1.60
CA GLU A 54 0.23 4.74 2.39
C GLU A 54 1.38 4.72 1.40
N GLN A 55 2.30 5.67 1.55
CA GLN A 55 3.55 5.65 0.84
C GLN A 55 4.13 4.28 1.13
N LYS A 56 4.06 3.39 0.13
CA LYS A 56 4.65 2.05 0.23
C LYS A 56 6.08 2.28 0.66
N GLN A 57 6.40 1.94 1.90
CA GLN A 57 7.76 1.99 2.40
C GLN A 57 8.58 1.10 1.48
N SER A 58 9.28 1.75 0.55
CA SER A 58 10.30 1.16 -0.29
C SER A 58 11.29 0.46 0.64
N GLY A 59 11.46 -0.85 0.48
CA GLY A 59 12.50 -1.61 1.18
C GLY A 59 12.03 -2.61 2.24
N LYS A 60 10.73 -2.70 2.56
CA LYS A 60 10.26 -3.77 3.46
C LYS A 60 10.17 -5.11 2.73
N LYS A 61 11.11 -6.01 3.01
CA LYS A 61 11.02 -7.42 2.58
C LYS A 61 9.90 -8.12 3.34
N ARG A 62 9.08 -8.87 2.62
CA ARG A 62 8.06 -9.78 3.18
C ARG A 62 8.44 -11.20 2.78
N ILE A 63 8.34 -12.12 3.72
CA ILE A 63 8.61 -13.55 3.47
C ILE A 63 7.32 -14.18 2.92
N PHE A 64 7.46 -14.90 1.82
CA PHE A 64 6.38 -15.65 1.19
C PHE A 64 6.84 -17.09 0.97
N THR A 65 5.91 -18.03 1.09
CA THR A 65 6.10 -19.43 0.73
C THR A 65 5.22 -19.74 -0.46
N PHE A 66 5.79 -20.34 -1.50
CA PHE A 66 5.07 -20.79 -2.68
C PHE A 66 5.71 -22.08 -3.20
N SER A 67 4.92 -22.87 -3.92
CA SER A 67 5.40 -24.10 -4.55
C SER A 67 5.91 -23.79 -5.96
N ILE A 68 7.02 -24.42 -6.33
CA ILE A 68 7.61 -24.38 -7.68
C ILE A 68 7.76 -25.83 -8.15
N ASN A 69 7.73 -26.05 -9.46
CA ASN A 69 8.13 -27.34 -10.04
C ASN A 69 9.57 -27.68 -9.62
N GLU A 70 9.80 -28.93 -9.23
CA GLU A 70 11.11 -29.45 -8.82
C GLU A 70 12.15 -29.34 -9.93
N GLU A 71 11.80 -29.62 -11.18
CA GLU A 71 12.71 -29.51 -12.34
C GLU A 71 13.20 -28.07 -12.51
N LEU A 72 12.27 -27.12 -12.48
CA LEU A 72 12.59 -25.69 -12.56
C LEU A 72 13.46 -25.25 -11.38
N MET A 73 13.23 -25.81 -10.18
CA MET A 73 14.06 -25.52 -9.03
C MET A 73 15.49 -26.04 -9.24
N GLY A 74 15.65 -27.20 -9.86
CA GLY A 74 16.95 -27.74 -10.30
C GLY A 74 17.65 -26.82 -11.29
N GLU A 75 16.94 -26.36 -12.33
CA GLU A 75 17.50 -25.42 -13.33
C GLU A 75 17.97 -24.10 -12.70
N ILE A 76 17.22 -23.57 -11.72
CA ILE A 76 17.61 -22.37 -10.99
C ILE A 76 18.90 -22.61 -10.18
N ASP A 77 19.04 -23.79 -9.61
CA ASP A 77 20.20 -24.16 -8.79
C ASP A 77 21.45 -24.32 -9.64
N GLU A 78 21.33 -25.01 -10.77
CA GLU A 78 22.37 -25.13 -11.79
C GLU A 78 22.79 -23.75 -12.31
N PHE A 79 21.81 -22.91 -12.68
CA PHE A 79 22.08 -21.55 -13.16
C PHE A 79 22.85 -20.71 -12.14
N LEU A 80 22.43 -20.70 -10.88
CA LEU A 80 23.09 -19.93 -9.83
C LEU A 80 24.50 -20.44 -9.52
N ASN A 81 24.73 -21.75 -9.69
CA ASN A 81 26.05 -22.33 -9.50
C ASN A 81 27.01 -22.00 -10.66
N GLU A 82 26.52 -22.01 -11.90
CA GLU A 82 27.34 -21.81 -13.10
C GLU A 82 27.53 -20.33 -13.47
N PHE A 83 26.47 -19.53 -13.33
CA PHE A 83 26.38 -18.16 -13.84
C PHE A 83 26.02 -17.13 -12.77
N GLY A 84 25.65 -17.58 -11.57
CA GLY A 84 25.23 -16.69 -10.49
C GLY A 84 26.35 -15.76 -10.05
N GLU A 85 25.97 -14.54 -9.73
CA GLU A 85 26.93 -13.58 -9.18
C GLU A 85 27.37 -13.99 -7.77
N ARG A 86 28.57 -13.57 -7.37
CA ARG A 86 29.09 -13.90 -6.03
C ARG A 86 28.14 -13.36 -4.95
N GLY A 87 27.53 -14.27 -4.18
CA GLY A 87 26.60 -13.92 -3.11
C GLY A 87 25.14 -13.77 -3.57
N GLU A 88 24.85 -14.08 -4.82
CA GLU A 88 23.48 -14.20 -5.30
C GLU A 88 22.78 -15.37 -4.62
N SER A 89 21.55 -15.11 -4.16
CA SER A 89 20.70 -16.10 -3.50
C SER A 89 19.49 -16.41 -4.36
N LYS A 90 18.88 -17.58 -4.17
CA LYS A 90 17.60 -17.95 -4.81
C LYS A 90 16.53 -16.86 -4.61
N SER A 91 16.50 -16.22 -3.45
CA SER A 91 15.57 -15.13 -3.15
C SER A 91 15.85 -13.86 -3.95
N SER A 92 17.11 -13.43 -4.07
CA SER A 92 17.47 -12.24 -4.86
C SER A 92 17.25 -12.49 -6.35
N PHE A 93 17.66 -13.67 -6.84
CA PHE A 93 17.42 -14.11 -8.21
C PHE A 93 15.93 -14.11 -8.55
N THR A 94 15.11 -14.74 -7.71
CA THR A 94 13.66 -14.79 -7.92
C THR A 94 13.04 -13.39 -7.86
N GLU A 95 13.48 -12.53 -6.94
CA GLU A 95 13.00 -11.16 -6.85
C GLU A 95 13.28 -10.37 -8.13
N GLU A 96 14.49 -10.50 -8.67
CA GLU A 96 14.89 -9.84 -9.92
C GLU A 96 14.12 -10.39 -11.13
N ALA A 97 14.04 -11.71 -11.26
CA ALA A 97 13.27 -12.36 -12.32
C ALA A 97 11.80 -11.91 -12.33
N LEU A 98 11.17 -11.82 -11.15
CA LEU A 98 9.80 -11.33 -11.01
C LEU A 98 9.68 -9.85 -11.40
N ARG A 99 10.64 -8.99 -11.02
CA ARG A 99 10.64 -7.58 -11.41
C ARG A 99 10.77 -7.42 -12.92
N ALA A 100 11.68 -8.16 -13.54
CA ALA A 100 11.89 -8.15 -14.99
C ALA A 100 10.63 -8.61 -15.73
N TYR A 101 10.04 -9.73 -15.32
CA TYR A 101 8.82 -10.25 -15.91
C TYR A 101 7.63 -9.28 -15.79
N LEU A 102 7.47 -8.65 -14.62
CA LEU A 102 6.43 -7.64 -14.41
C LEU A 102 6.61 -6.42 -15.31
N ALA A 103 7.85 -5.98 -15.56
CA ALA A 103 8.13 -4.87 -16.47
C ALA A 103 7.72 -5.21 -17.92
N VAL A 104 8.15 -6.38 -18.41
CA VAL A 104 7.80 -6.87 -19.75
C VAL A 104 6.28 -7.03 -19.90
N LYS A 105 5.62 -7.63 -18.90
CA LYS A 105 4.16 -7.83 -18.94
C LYS A 105 3.39 -6.51 -18.97
N LYS A 106 3.83 -5.49 -18.23
CA LYS A 106 3.23 -4.15 -18.27
C LYS A 106 3.38 -3.49 -19.64
N ALA A 107 4.57 -3.57 -20.24
CA ALA A 107 4.81 -3.05 -21.59
C ALA A 107 3.90 -3.73 -22.62
N ASN A 108 3.85 -5.06 -22.63
CA ASN A 108 3.01 -5.83 -23.54
C ASN A 108 1.51 -5.52 -23.39
N ILE A 109 1.04 -5.31 -22.16
CA ILE A 109 -0.36 -4.92 -21.93
C ILE A 109 -0.62 -3.51 -22.46
N LYS A 110 0.30 -2.56 -22.23
CA LYS A 110 0.19 -1.19 -22.75
C LYS A 110 0.09 -1.20 -24.28
N ASP A 111 0.94 -1.96 -24.95
CA ASP A 111 0.94 -2.03 -26.42
C ASP A 111 -0.35 -2.65 -26.95
N ARG A 112 -0.83 -3.73 -26.33
CA ARG A 112 -2.14 -4.34 -26.66
C ARG A 112 -3.30 -3.37 -26.48
N LEU A 113 -3.26 -2.52 -25.46
CA LEU A 113 -4.31 -1.51 -25.23
C LEU A 113 -4.23 -0.39 -26.28
N LEU A 114 -3.03 0.08 -26.61
CA LEU A 114 -2.83 1.08 -27.67
C LEU A 114 -3.33 0.57 -29.03
N ASP A 115 -3.06 -0.69 -29.36
CA ASP A 115 -3.56 -1.29 -30.60
C ASP A 115 -5.08 -1.40 -30.64
N LYS A 116 -5.71 -1.74 -29.50
CA LYS A 116 -7.17 -1.74 -29.41
C LYS A 116 -7.76 -0.34 -29.59
N ILE A 117 -7.14 0.69 -29.01
CA ILE A 117 -7.57 2.09 -29.18
C ILE A 117 -7.44 2.52 -30.64
N LYS A 118 -6.34 2.20 -31.31
CA LYS A 118 -6.15 2.48 -32.75
C LYS A 118 -7.26 1.85 -33.59
N LYS A 119 -7.61 0.59 -33.33
CA LYS A 119 -8.69 -0.12 -34.03
C LYS A 119 -10.09 0.45 -33.76
N LEU A 120 -10.29 1.13 -32.64
CA LEU A 120 -11.57 1.77 -32.31
C LEU A 120 -11.69 3.18 -32.91
N ASN A 121 -10.55 3.86 -33.11
CA ASN A 121 -10.48 5.19 -33.70
C ASN A 121 -10.32 5.19 -35.23
N SER A 122 -10.20 4.01 -35.86
CA SER A 122 -10.17 3.81 -37.31
C SER A 122 -11.51 3.29 -37.78
#